data_AF-A0A542FT67-F1
#
_entry.id   AF-A0A542FT67-F1
#
_cell.length_a   1.000
_cell.length_b   1.000
_cell.length_c   1.000
_cell.angle_alpha   90.00
_cell.angle_beta   90.00
_cell.angle_gamma   90.00
#
_symmetry.space_group_name_H-M   'P 1'
#
loop_
_entity.id
_entity.type
_entity.pdbx_description
1 polymer ?
#
loop_
_entity_poly.entity_id
_entity_poly.type
_entity_poly.pdbx_seq_one_letter_code
_entity_poly.pdbx_strand_id
1 'polypeptide(L)'
;MRDLWERWLGVGIAGALAVLTLVLALTGQLDLYINPANAWFAVAMSVIALVVVAASFGIRRGAERAHDHDHDHETDHEDAGAVSTRRNGVGLVTAAGGVLASLVTVAALVVHPNVLSVDLAIARTSTSPTLFGGEEVVLLAQSGDTANFGVPDWSTVFATATAPEQFVGDAVDLTGFIAPNPDDPDAFLLTRLVITHCVIDAQPATLPVVEAGWAGDHEVGQWVEVEGTVASDGGRLVVRPTAVTPVDVPEDPYEY
;
A
#
# COMPACT_ATOMS: atom_id res chain seq x y z
N MET A 1 22.33 5.67 -29.03
CA MET A 1 22.63 5.38 -27.60
C MET A 1 21.51 5.82 -26.67
N ARG A 2 20.94 7.04 -26.82
CA ARG A 2 19.79 7.52 -26.02
C ARG A 2 18.54 6.63 -26.13
N ASP A 3 18.17 6.21 -27.35
CA ASP A 3 16.99 5.36 -27.57
C ASP A 3 17.09 3.95 -26.96
N LEU A 4 18.31 3.44 -26.79
CA LEU A 4 18.54 2.15 -26.13
C LEU A 4 18.44 2.28 -24.62
N TRP A 5 18.91 3.41 -24.07
CA TRP A 5 18.88 3.74 -22.65
C TRP A 5 17.46 3.97 -22.14
N GLU A 6 16.65 4.74 -22.87
CA GLU A 6 15.25 5.01 -22.51
C GLU A 6 14.39 3.74 -22.55
N ARG A 7 14.62 2.86 -23.52
CA ARG A 7 13.93 1.57 -23.61
C ARG A 7 14.32 0.61 -22.50
N TRP A 8 15.60 0.57 -22.15
CA TRP A 8 16.09 -0.28 -21.07
C TRP A 8 15.59 0.16 -19.71
N LEU A 9 15.54 1.48 -19.46
CA LEU A 9 14.94 2.02 -18.25
C LEU A 9 13.45 1.70 -18.17
N GLY A 10 12.68 1.95 -19.24
CA GLY A 10 11.24 1.70 -19.23
C GLY A 10 10.87 0.22 -19.06
N VAL A 11 11.44 -0.67 -19.88
CA VAL A 11 11.14 -2.11 -19.85
C VAL A 11 11.73 -2.78 -18.61
N GLY A 12 12.92 -2.35 -18.18
CA GLY A 12 13.57 -2.87 -16.97
C GLY A 12 12.80 -2.53 -15.69
N ILE A 13 12.35 -1.27 -15.55
CA ILE A 13 11.55 -0.85 -14.39
C ILE A 13 10.19 -1.55 -14.38
N ALA A 14 9.50 -1.61 -15.52
CA ALA A 14 8.21 -2.31 -15.62
C ALA A 14 8.34 -3.81 -15.25
N GLY A 15 9.38 -4.49 -15.73
CA GLY A 15 9.67 -5.88 -15.38
C GLY A 15 10.00 -6.05 -13.89
N ALA A 16 10.82 -5.17 -13.31
CA ALA A 16 11.19 -5.23 -11.91
C ALA A 16 9.97 -5.02 -10.99
N LEU A 17 9.11 -4.04 -11.28
CA LEU A 17 7.87 -3.80 -10.53
C LEU A 17 6.92 -5.01 -10.63
N ALA A 18 6.74 -5.57 -11.82
CA ALA A 18 5.89 -6.74 -12.00
C ALA A 18 6.41 -7.97 -11.22
N VAL A 19 7.73 -8.23 -11.23
CA VAL A 19 8.32 -9.30 -10.42
C VAL A 19 8.11 -9.02 -8.92
N LEU A 20 8.36 -7.79 -8.48
CA LEU A 20 8.18 -7.39 -7.08
C LEU A 20 6.74 -7.62 -6.61
N THR A 21 5.74 -7.17 -7.38
CA THR A 21 4.33 -7.38 -7.06
C THR A 21 3.99 -8.87 -6.94
N LEU A 22 4.51 -9.72 -7.84
CA LEU A 22 4.29 -11.16 -7.76
C LEU A 22 4.99 -11.79 -6.55
N VAL A 23 6.20 -11.35 -6.21
CA VAL A 23 6.91 -11.82 -5.00
C VAL A 23 6.11 -11.47 -3.75
N LEU A 24 5.64 -10.22 -3.62
CA LEU A 24 4.80 -9.78 -2.50
C LEU A 24 3.48 -10.56 -2.41
N ALA A 25 2.87 -10.87 -3.57
CA ALA A 25 1.67 -11.70 -3.62
C ALA A 25 1.93 -13.13 -3.11
N LEU A 26 3.07 -13.71 -3.49
CA LEU A 26 3.45 -15.06 -3.08
C LEU A 26 3.88 -15.14 -1.60
N THR A 27 4.39 -14.05 -1.03
CA THR A 27 4.77 -13.96 0.39
C THR A 27 3.63 -13.54 1.30
N GLY A 28 2.44 -13.24 0.76
CA GLY A 28 1.30 -12.73 1.53
C GLY A 28 1.48 -11.30 2.05
N GLN A 29 2.49 -10.59 1.56
CA GLN A 29 2.81 -9.22 2.00
C GLN A 29 2.18 -8.15 1.11
N LEU A 30 1.50 -8.55 0.03
CA LEU A 30 0.87 -7.61 -0.89
C LEU A 30 -0.22 -6.77 -0.21
N ASP A 31 -0.89 -7.33 0.78
CA ASP A 31 -2.00 -6.70 1.52
C ASP A 31 -1.53 -5.45 2.30
N LEU A 32 -0.24 -5.41 2.68
CA LEU A 32 0.36 -4.23 3.30
C LEU A 32 0.50 -3.03 2.35
N TYR A 33 0.33 -3.24 1.05
CA TYR A 33 0.51 -2.21 0.01
C TYR A 33 -0.75 -1.93 -0.79
N ILE A 34 -1.63 -2.92 -0.97
CA ILE A 34 -2.86 -2.81 -1.76
C ILE A 34 -4.02 -3.47 -1.00
N ASN A 35 -5.23 -2.97 -1.21
CA ASN A 35 -6.42 -3.61 -0.66
C ASN A 35 -6.56 -5.06 -1.20
N PRO A 36 -6.71 -6.09 -0.35
CA PRO A 36 -6.81 -7.50 -0.75
C PRO A 36 -7.90 -7.77 -1.81
N ALA A 37 -9.02 -7.06 -1.74
CA ALA A 37 -10.12 -7.20 -2.71
C ALA A 37 -9.69 -6.80 -4.14
N ASN A 38 -8.69 -5.93 -4.26
CA ASN A 38 -8.14 -5.42 -5.52
C ASN A 38 -6.83 -6.10 -5.92
N ALA A 39 -6.22 -6.90 -5.03
CA ALA A 39 -4.91 -7.53 -5.23
C ALA A 39 -4.84 -8.41 -6.48
N TRP A 40 -5.93 -9.12 -6.80
CA TRP A 40 -6.02 -9.99 -7.99
C TRP A 40 -5.75 -9.22 -9.29
N PHE A 41 -6.20 -7.97 -9.38
CA PHE A 41 -6.01 -7.13 -10.55
C PHE A 41 -4.54 -6.75 -10.72
N ALA A 42 -3.87 -6.37 -9.62
CA ALA A 42 -2.44 -6.04 -9.63
C ALA A 42 -1.59 -7.26 -10.04
N VAL A 43 -1.93 -8.46 -9.55
CA VAL A 43 -1.29 -9.71 -9.94
C VAL A 43 -1.49 -9.99 -11.43
N ALA A 44 -2.72 -9.87 -11.95
CA ALA A 44 -3.01 -10.10 -13.37
C ALA A 44 -2.25 -9.12 -14.28
N MET A 45 -2.23 -7.84 -13.93
CA MET A 45 -1.50 -6.81 -14.68
C MET A 45 0.01 -7.02 -14.63
N SER A 46 0.55 -7.53 -13.52
CA SER A 46 1.97 -7.88 -13.40
C SER A 46 2.33 -9.04 -14.32
N VAL A 47 1.49 -10.07 -14.42
CA VAL A 47 1.70 -11.18 -15.38
C VAL A 47 1.66 -10.66 -16.82
N ILE A 48 0.67 -9.82 -17.17
CA ILE A 48 0.56 -9.22 -18.50
C ILE A 48 1.80 -8.37 -18.81
N ALA A 49 2.26 -7.55 -17.85
CA ALA A 49 3.45 -6.73 -17.99
C ALA A 49 4.69 -7.59 -18.29
N LEU A 50 4.87 -8.72 -17.60
CA LEU A 50 5.97 -9.65 -17.87
C LEU A 50 5.88 -10.27 -19.28
N VAL A 51 4.68 -10.61 -19.75
CA VAL A 51 4.47 -11.09 -21.12
C VAL A 51 4.84 -10.02 -22.15
N VAL A 52 4.43 -8.77 -21.92
CA VAL A 52 4.77 -7.63 -22.80
C VAL A 52 6.28 -7.35 -22.79
N VAL A 53 6.91 -7.41 -21.61
CA VAL A 53 8.37 -7.30 -21.45
C VAL A 53 9.06 -8.40 -22.25
N ALA A 54 8.63 -9.66 -22.14
CA ALA A 54 9.20 -10.78 -22.89
C ALA A 54 9.00 -10.63 -24.42
N ALA A 55 7.80 -10.26 -24.86
CA ALA A 55 7.47 -10.05 -26.27
C ALA A 55 8.29 -8.90 -26.89
N SER A 56 8.60 -7.86 -26.10
CA SER A 56 9.41 -6.71 -26.54
C SER A 56 10.83 -7.11 -26.96
N PHE A 57 11.40 -8.16 -26.34
CA PHE A 57 12.69 -8.73 -26.76
C PHE A 57 12.59 -9.63 -28.00
N GLY A 58 11.39 -10.16 -28.30
CA GLY A 58 11.11 -11.00 -29.47
C GLY A 58 10.83 -10.22 -30.76
N ILE A 59 10.16 -9.07 -30.67
CA ILE A 59 9.64 -8.33 -31.83
C ILE A 59 10.72 -7.55 -32.61
N ARG A 60 11.97 -7.45 -32.12
CA ARG A 60 13.05 -6.72 -32.82
C ARG A 60 14.36 -7.50 -32.93
N ARG A 61 14.37 -8.54 -33.76
CA ARG A 61 15.58 -9.08 -34.41
C ARG A 61 15.34 -9.58 -35.85
N GLY A 62 14.39 -8.99 -36.58
CA GLY A 62 13.95 -9.52 -37.87
C GLY A 62 14.16 -8.64 -39.12
N ALA A 63 14.31 -7.31 -39.01
CA ALA A 63 14.20 -6.47 -40.22
C ALA A 63 15.06 -5.20 -40.17
N GLU A 64 16.38 -5.35 -40.27
CA GLU A 64 17.29 -4.31 -40.81
C GLU A 64 18.41 -5.00 -41.61
N ARG A 65 18.08 -5.97 -42.47
CA ARG A 65 19.07 -6.67 -43.31
C ARG A 65 18.65 -7.01 -44.74
N ALA A 66 17.59 -6.40 -45.26
CA ALA A 66 17.24 -6.64 -46.65
C ALA A 66 16.55 -5.41 -47.21
N HIS A 67 17.34 -4.43 -47.66
CA HIS A 67 17.09 -3.61 -48.86
C HIS A 67 18.38 -2.89 -49.19
N ASP A 68 19.37 -3.65 -49.67
CA ASP A 68 20.37 -3.09 -50.59
C ASP A 68 20.25 -3.90 -51.87
N HIS A 69 19.45 -3.37 -52.80
CA HIS A 69 19.35 -3.89 -54.15
C HIS A 69 20.42 -3.19 -54.98
N ASP A 70 21.53 -3.92 -55.13
CA ASP A 70 22.34 -4.08 -56.33
C ASP A 70 21.92 -3.25 -57.57
N HIS A 71 22.85 -2.43 -58.09
CA HIS A 71 23.28 -2.47 -59.51
C HIS A 71 24.60 -1.68 -59.73
N ASP A 72 25.67 -2.43 -59.99
CA ASP A 72 26.72 -2.25 -61.02
C ASP A 72 27.57 -0.95 -61.11
N HIS A 73 28.84 -1.02 -60.68
CA HIS A 73 30.03 -1.30 -61.54
C HIS A 73 31.39 -1.02 -60.84
N GLU A 74 32.16 -2.10 -60.66
CA GLU A 74 33.60 -2.28 -60.91
C GLU A 74 34.64 -1.28 -60.34
N THR A 75 35.45 -1.74 -59.37
CA THR A 75 36.91 -1.96 -59.53
C THR A 75 37.52 -2.64 -58.29
N ASP A 76 38.53 -3.46 -58.56
CA ASP A 76 39.32 -4.35 -57.70
C ASP A 76 39.59 -3.92 -56.24
N HIS A 77 39.61 -4.90 -55.33
CA HIS A 77 40.83 -5.37 -54.66
C HIS A 77 40.54 -6.49 -53.63
N GLU A 78 41.52 -7.38 -53.50
CA GLU A 78 41.61 -8.59 -52.69
C GLU A 78 41.39 -8.36 -51.18
N ASP A 79 40.71 -9.27 -50.49
CA ASP A 79 41.31 -10.10 -49.42
C ASP A 79 40.26 -10.89 -48.62
N ALA A 80 40.59 -12.17 -48.40
CA ALA A 80 39.86 -13.07 -47.54
C ALA A 80 40.04 -12.70 -46.06
N GLY A 81 38.95 -12.56 -45.30
CA GLY A 81 39.03 -12.20 -43.89
C GLY A 81 37.76 -12.45 -43.08
N ALA A 82 37.67 -13.65 -42.50
CA ALA A 82 37.01 -14.00 -41.25
C ALA A 82 35.60 -13.42 -40.94
N VAL A 83 34.61 -14.32 -40.97
CA VAL A 83 33.36 -14.20 -40.21
C VAL A 83 33.69 -13.95 -38.74
N SER A 84 33.57 -12.70 -38.29
CA SER A 84 33.65 -12.37 -36.87
C SER A 84 32.27 -11.90 -36.37
N THR A 85 31.66 -12.81 -35.62
CA THR A 85 30.42 -12.67 -34.86
C THR A 85 30.58 -11.54 -33.84
N ARG A 86 30.25 -10.28 -34.18
CA ARG A 86 30.12 -9.21 -33.17
C ARG A 86 28.80 -9.36 -32.41
N ARG A 87 28.78 -10.37 -31.55
CA ARG A 87 27.69 -10.72 -30.62
C ARG A 87 27.93 -10.14 -29.21
N ASN A 88 28.90 -9.23 -29.06
CA ASN A 88 29.48 -8.92 -27.74
C ASN A 88 29.00 -7.61 -27.10
N GLY A 89 28.17 -6.80 -27.77
CA GLY A 89 27.62 -5.57 -27.17
C GLY A 89 26.31 -5.75 -26.40
N VAL A 90 25.54 -6.80 -26.72
CA VAL A 90 24.21 -7.04 -26.15
C VAL A 90 24.28 -7.78 -24.81
N GLY A 91 25.27 -8.66 -24.63
CA GLY A 91 25.41 -9.50 -23.42
C GLY A 91 25.78 -8.74 -22.14
N LEU A 92 26.60 -7.69 -22.27
CA LEU A 92 27.09 -6.92 -21.12
C LEU A 92 26.01 -5.99 -20.53
N VAL A 93 25.12 -5.47 -21.38
CA VAL A 93 24.02 -4.60 -20.95
C VAL A 93 22.82 -5.41 -20.41
N THR A 94 22.59 -6.62 -20.94
CA THR A 94 21.59 -7.56 -20.36
C THR A 94 21.96 -8.06 -18.98
N ALA A 95 23.25 -8.21 -18.70
CA ALA A 95 23.72 -8.61 -17.37
C ALA A 95 23.44 -7.52 -16.33
N ALA A 96 23.60 -6.23 -16.68
CA ALA A 96 23.43 -5.12 -15.75
C ALA A 96 21.98 -4.98 -15.25
N GLY A 97 20.98 -5.04 -16.13
CA GLY A 97 19.57 -4.96 -15.70
C GLY A 97 19.04 -6.24 -15.06
N GLY A 98 19.57 -7.41 -15.44
CA GLY A 98 19.31 -8.66 -14.71
C GLY A 98 19.85 -8.63 -13.29
N VAL A 99 21.05 -8.06 -13.09
CA VAL A 99 21.66 -7.86 -11.78
C VAL A 99 20.87 -6.84 -10.96
N LEU A 100 20.41 -5.72 -11.54
CA LEU A 100 19.57 -4.75 -10.83
C LEU A 100 18.22 -5.34 -10.43
N ALA A 101 17.53 -6.05 -11.32
CA ALA A 101 16.26 -6.70 -11.00
C ALA A 101 16.45 -7.76 -9.91
N SER A 102 17.51 -8.58 -9.99
CA SER A 102 17.85 -9.56 -8.97
C SER A 102 18.19 -8.89 -7.63
N LEU A 103 18.90 -7.77 -7.64
CA LEU A 103 19.19 -6.98 -6.44
C LEU A 103 17.91 -6.42 -5.82
N VAL A 104 16.97 -5.89 -6.62
CA VAL A 104 15.68 -5.40 -6.13
C VAL A 104 14.84 -6.54 -5.54
N THR A 105 14.80 -7.70 -6.20
CA THR A 105 14.10 -8.89 -5.67
C THR A 105 14.72 -9.38 -4.37
N VAL A 106 16.06 -9.47 -4.31
CA VAL A 106 16.77 -9.87 -3.09
C VAL A 106 16.57 -8.83 -1.98
N ALA A 107 16.62 -7.54 -2.30
CA ALA A 107 16.36 -6.48 -1.34
C ALA A 107 14.92 -6.55 -0.81
N ALA A 108 13.93 -6.78 -1.68
CA ALA A 108 12.54 -6.94 -1.27
C ALA A 108 12.30 -8.17 -0.37
N LEU A 109 13.08 -9.24 -0.55
CA LEU A 109 13.03 -10.42 0.31
C LEU A 109 13.74 -10.23 1.67
N VAL A 110 14.72 -9.33 1.74
CA VAL A 110 15.54 -9.10 2.94
C VAL A 110 14.99 -7.95 3.80
N VAL A 111 14.42 -6.93 3.17
CA VAL A 111 13.80 -5.79 3.86
C VAL A 111 12.44 -6.25 4.38
N HIS A 112 12.31 -6.32 5.71
CA HIS A 112 11.03 -6.59 6.34
C HIS A 112 10.06 -5.46 5.98
N PRO A 113 8.80 -5.76 5.67
CA PRO A 113 7.83 -4.71 5.42
C PRO A 113 7.68 -3.86 6.68
N ASN A 114 7.79 -2.55 6.52
CA ASN A 114 7.47 -1.63 7.60
C ASN A 114 5.98 -1.27 7.48
N VAL A 115 5.26 -1.34 8.59
CA VAL A 115 3.93 -0.75 8.70
C VAL A 115 4.06 0.77 8.55
N LEU A 116 2.98 1.41 8.08
CA LEU A 116 2.96 2.84 7.85
C LEU A 116 3.21 3.60 9.16
N SER A 117 4.02 4.66 9.12
CA SER A 117 4.44 5.34 10.34
C SER A 117 3.29 6.09 11.03
N VAL A 118 3.32 6.08 12.36
CA VAL A 118 2.41 6.87 13.21
C VAL A 118 2.51 8.35 12.86
N ASP A 119 3.71 8.86 12.56
CA ASP A 119 3.92 10.24 12.10
C ASP A 119 3.13 10.59 10.85
N LEU A 120 3.00 9.64 9.90
CA LEU A 120 2.23 9.87 8.69
C LEU A 120 0.73 9.91 8.97
N ALA A 121 0.24 9.04 9.86
CA ALA A 121 -1.14 9.07 10.30
C ALA A 121 -1.48 10.41 11.00
N ILE A 122 -0.61 10.87 11.90
CA ILE A 122 -0.75 12.17 12.57
C ILE A 122 -0.72 13.30 11.53
N ALA A 123 0.19 13.25 10.55
CA ALA A 123 0.28 14.27 9.50
C ALA A 123 -0.95 14.32 8.57
N ARG A 124 -1.67 13.20 8.41
CA ARG A 124 -2.91 13.11 7.61
C ARG A 124 -4.17 13.35 8.43
N THR A 125 -4.07 13.36 9.75
CA THR A 125 -5.21 13.62 10.63
C THR A 125 -5.73 15.03 10.36
N SER A 126 -6.98 15.09 9.89
CA SER A 126 -7.66 16.32 9.51
C SER A 126 -8.72 16.67 10.56
N THR A 127 -9.04 17.95 10.68
CA THR A 127 -10.13 18.41 11.57
C THR A 127 -11.52 17.96 11.09
N SER A 128 -11.64 17.61 9.81
CA SER A 128 -12.84 16.99 9.26
C SER A 128 -12.68 15.47 9.27
N PRO A 129 -13.67 14.71 9.77
CA PRO A 129 -13.63 13.25 9.76
C PRO A 129 -13.51 12.73 8.33
N THR A 130 -12.66 11.72 8.15
CA THR A 130 -12.63 10.96 6.90
C THR A 130 -13.78 9.94 6.96
N LEU A 131 -14.62 9.90 5.93
CA LEU A 131 -15.75 9.00 5.88
C LEU A 131 -15.37 7.73 5.11
N PHE A 132 -15.43 6.60 5.80
CA PHE A 132 -15.09 5.28 5.25
C PHE A 132 -16.35 4.48 4.88
N GLY A 133 -17.48 4.80 5.51
CA GLY A 133 -18.80 4.28 5.20
C GLY A 133 -19.81 5.36 4.85
N GLY A 134 -20.96 4.92 4.32
CA GLY A 134 -22.12 5.75 4.06
C GLY A 134 -23.24 5.54 5.08
N GLU A 135 -24.46 5.91 4.70
CA GLU A 135 -25.66 5.75 5.54
C GLU A 135 -25.90 4.29 5.99
N GLU A 136 -25.46 3.31 5.20
CA GLU A 136 -25.60 1.88 5.51
C GLU A 136 -24.92 1.48 6.82
N VAL A 137 -23.71 1.98 7.10
CA VAL A 137 -23.00 1.69 8.36
C VAL A 137 -23.79 2.23 9.55
N VAL A 138 -24.36 3.42 9.40
CA VAL A 138 -25.17 4.06 10.43
C VAL A 138 -26.50 3.31 10.65
N LEU A 139 -27.13 2.83 9.58
CA LEU A 139 -28.33 2.00 9.67
C LEU A 139 -28.07 0.64 10.32
N LEU A 140 -26.92 0.03 10.01
CA LEU A 140 -26.51 -1.23 10.62
C LEU A 140 -26.26 -1.03 12.12
N ALA A 141 -25.57 0.06 12.49
CA ALA A 141 -25.39 0.47 13.88
C ALA A 141 -26.72 0.67 14.62
N GLN A 142 -27.68 1.34 13.98
CA GLN A 142 -29.03 1.55 14.52
C GLN A 142 -29.82 0.25 14.72
N SER A 143 -29.51 -0.80 13.95
CA SER A 143 -30.16 -2.10 14.11
C SER A 143 -29.52 -2.96 15.21
N GLY A 144 -28.42 -2.49 15.81
CA GLY A 144 -27.69 -3.17 16.88
C GLY A 144 -26.71 -4.23 16.39
N ASP A 145 -26.46 -4.33 15.08
CA ASP A 145 -25.51 -5.27 14.48
C ASP A 145 -24.10 -4.65 14.39
N THR A 146 -23.55 -4.31 15.56
CA THR A 146 -22.23 -3.66 15.70
C THR A 146 -21.12 -4.61 16.13
N ALA A 147 -21.41 -5.91 16.24
CA ALA A 147 -20.48 -6.90 16.79
C ALA A 147 -19.17 -7.05 15.99
N ASN A 148 -19.17 -6.67 14.71
CA ASN A 148 -17.99 -6.72 13.85
C ASN A 148 -17.44 -5.32 13.50
N PHE A 149 -17.92 -4.26 14.16
CA PHE A 149 -17.51 -2.89 13.82
C PHE A 149 -16.07 -2.63 14.26
N GLY A 150 -15.27 -2.17 13.32
CA GLY A 150 -13.92 -1.67 13.58
C GLY A 150 -13.89 -0.19 13.97
N VAL A 151 -12.68 0.34 14.12
CA VAL A 151 -12.46 1.79 14.33
C VAL A 151 -13.05 2.65 13.19
N PRO A 152 -12.92 2.29 11.90
CA PRO A 152 -13.50 3.04 10.77
C PRO A 152 -15.02 3.13 10.81
N ASP A 153 -15.71 2.05 11.16
CA ASP A 153 -17.17 2.02 11.22
C ASP A 153 -17.69 2.95 12.32
N TRP A 154 -17.14 2.79 13.52
CA TRP A 154 -17.46 3.66 14.65
C TRP A 154 -17.08 5.12 14.38
N SER A 155 -15.95 5.38 13.70
CA SER A 155 -15.56 6.74 13.34
C SER A 155 -16.57 7.38 12.38
N THR A 156 -17.12 6.59 11.45
CA THR A 156 -18.20 7.02 10.55
C THR A 156 -19.47 7.32 11.33
N VAL A 157 -19.85 6.45 12.29
CA VAL A 157 -20.99 6.68 13.18
C VAL A 157 -20.80 7.98 13.98
N PHE A 158 -19.65 8.17 14.63
CA PHE A 158 -19.37 9.36 15.45
C PHE A 158 -19.38 10.65 14.63
N ALA A 159 -18.95 10.58 13.37
CA ALA A 159 -18.92 11.72 12.45
C ALA A 159 -20.29 12.09 11.88
N THR A 160 -21.20 11.13 11.70
CA THR A 160 -22.41 11.31 10.86
C THR A 160 -23.73 11.05 11.57
N ALA A 161 -23.70 10.47 12.78
CA ALA A 161 -24.90 10.21 13.58
C ALA A 161 -25.72 11.49 13.82
N THR A 162 -26.99 11.46 13.44
CA THR A 162 -27.95 12.55 13.68
C THR A 162 -28.70 12.39 15.02
N ALA A 163 -28.63 11.20 15.62
CA ALA A 163 -29.18 10.87 16.94
C ALA A 163 -28.11 10.17 17.79
N PRO A 164 -27.04 10.87 18.23
CA PRO A 164 -25.91 10.25 18.92
C PRO A 164 -26.30 9.54 20.22
N GLU A 165 -27.35 10.01 20.91
CA GLU A 165 -27.80 9.47 22.18
C GLU A 165 -28.22 7.99 22.10
N GLN A 166 -28.59 7.51 20.90
CA GLN A 166 -29.00 6.11 20.70
C GLN A 166 -27.86 5.11 20.81
N PHE A 167 -26.61 5.57 20.62
CA PHE A 167 -25.41 4.74 20.67
C PHE A 167 -24.78 4.74 22.07
N VAL A 168 -25.26 5.58 22.98
CA VAL A 168 -24.71 5.66 24.34
C VAL A 168 -24.98 4.35 25.09
N GLY A 169 -23.92 3.76 25.63
CA GLY A 169 -23.97 2.47 26.33
C GLY A 169 -23.61 1.28 25.45
N ASP A 170 -23.44 1.46 24.14
CA ASP A 170 -22.95 0.40 23.27
C ASP A 170 -21.53 0.00 23.68
N ALA A 171 -21.33 -1.31 23.86
CA ALA A 171 -20.02 -1.86 24.17
C ALA A 171 -19.12 -1.82 22.92
N VAL A 172 -17.86 -1.47 23.12
CA VAL A 172 -16.84 -1.47 22.08
C VAL A 172 -15.61 -2.23 22.57
N ASP A 173 -15.02 -2.98 21.64
CA ASP A 173 -13.75 -3.69 21.80
C ASP A 173 -12.95 -3.44 20.53
N LEU A 174 -11.98 -2.53 20.62
CA LEU A 174 -11.34 -1.92 19.46
C LEU A 174 -9.83 -1.91 19.64
N THR A 175 -9.12 -2.36 18.60
CA THR A 175 -7.66 -2.29 18.54
C THR A 175 -7.22 -1.12 17.66
N GLY A 176 -6.21 -0.37 18.10
CA GLY A 176 -5.65 0.75 17.35
C GLY A 176 -4.37 1.27 18.00
N PHE A 177 -3.72 2.23 17.35
CA PHE A 177 -2.58 2.93 17.97
C PHE A 177 -3.00 4.29 18.52
N ILE A 178 -2.31 4.73 19.56
CA ILE A 178 -2.59 5.99 20.25
C ILE A 178 -2.02 7.16 19.43
N ALA A 179 -2.88 8.12 19.10
CA ALA A 179 -2.49 9.44 18.61
C ALA A 179 -2.96 10.52 19.59
N PRO A 180 -2.23 11.64 19.73
CA PRO A 180 -2.65 12.72 20.61
C PRO A 180 -3.94 13.37 20.08
N ASN A 181 -4.87 13.67 20.98
CA ASN A 181 -6.04 14.47 20.63
C ASN A 181 -5.70 15.97 20.78
N PRO A 182 -5.72 16.76 19.69
CA PRO A 182 -5.40 18.19 19.77
C PRO A 182 -6.49 19.02 20.47
N ASP A 183 -7.72 18.52 20.54
CA ASP A 183 -8.87 19.25 21.08
C ASP A 183 -9.08 19.01 22.58
N ASP A 184 -8.57 17.90 23.13
CA ASP A 184 -8.79 17.49 24.51
C ASP A 184 -7.56 16.75 25.07
N PRO A 185 -6.84 17.33 26.06
CA PRO A 185 -5.65 16.71 26.66
C PRO A 185 -5.98 15.50 27.54
N ASP A 186 -7.22 15.38 28.02
CA ASP A 186 -7.70 14.23 28.81
C ASP A 186 -8.29 13.12 27.92
N ALA A 187 -8.04 13.20 26.60
CA ALA A 187 -8.38 12.18 25.64
C ALA A 187 -7.22 11.88 24.69
N PHE A 188 -7.22 10.67 24.14
CA PHE A 188 -6.40 10.31 22.99
C PHE A 188 -7.29 9.85 21.83
N LEU A 189 -6.71 9.80 20.63
CA LEU A 189 -7.35 9.26 19.44
C LEU A 189 -6.89 7.82 19.25
N LEU A 190 -7.81 6.86 19.44
CA LEU A 190 -7.59 5.48 19.00
C LEU A 190 -7.66 5.45 17.47
N THR A 191 -6.55 5.10 16.83
CA THR A 191 -6.36 5.30 15.40
C THR A 191 -6.09 4.00 14.66
N ARG A 192 -6.74 3.82 13.52
CA ARG A 192 -6.44 2.79 12.51
C ARG A 192 -6.27 3.45 11.15
N LEU A 193 -5.47 2.86 10.26
CA LEU A 193 -5.30 3.36 8.90
C LEU A 193 -6.15 2.52 7.95
N VAL A 194 -6.95 3.18 7.12
CA VAL A 194 -7.84 2.52 6.15
C VAL A 194 -7.27 2.65 4.75
N ILE A 195 -7.14 1.53 4.04
CA ILE A 195 -6.66 1.47 2.66
C ILE A 195 -7.82 1.12 1.73
N THR A 196 -8.30 2.10 0.96
CA THR A 196 -9.36 1.83 -0.03
C THR A 196 -8.80 1.12 -1.26
N HIS A 197 -7.67 1.59 -1.79
CA HIS A 197 -7.05 0.99 -2.96
C HIS A 197 -5.58 0.67 -2.76
N CYS A 198 -4.77 1.55 -2.14
CA CYS A 198 -3.34 1.33 -1.96
C CYS A 198 -2.74 2.16 -0.82
N VAL A 199 -1.59 1.78 -0.28
CA VAL A 199 -0.96 2.48 0.87
C VAL A 199 -0.76 4.00 0.70
N ILE A 200 -0.73 4.50 -0.54
CA ILE A 200 -0.67 5.94 -0.83
C ILE A 200 -1.98 6.64 -0.44
N ASP A 201 -3.12 5.99 -0.60
CA ASP A 201 -4.44 6.52 -0.24
C ASP A 201 -4.81 6.33 1.23
N ALA A 202 -3.98 5.62 2.01
CA ALA A 202 -4.25 5.31 3.40
C ALA A 202 -4.61 6.55 4.24
N GLN A 203 -5.81 6.57 4.82
CA GLN A 203 -6.29 7.66 5.68
C GLN A 203 -6.54 7.17 7.12
N PRO A 204 -6.37 8.04 8.13
CA PRO A 204 -6.63 7.67 9.52
C PRO A 204 -8.14 7.70 9.83
N ALA A 205 -8.65 6.59 10.35
CA ALA A 205 -9.87 6.53 11.14
C ALA A 205 -9.52 6.75 12.61
N THR A 206 -10.26 7.63 13.28
CA THR A 206 -9.95 8.03 14.66
C THR A 206 -11.19 8.01 15.53
N LEU A 207 -11.02 7.57 16.78
CA LEU A 207 -12.05 7.62 17.81
C LEU A 207 -11.50 8.28 19.08
N PRO A 208 -12.17 9.31 19.63
CA PRO A 208 -11.75 9.91 20.88
C PRO A 208 -12.05 8.96 22.05
N VAL A 209 -11.01 8.57 22.77
CA VAL A 209 -11.06 7.79 24.01
C VAL A 209 -10.74 8.74 25.18
N VAL A 210 -11.69 8.93 26.10
CA VAL A 210 -11.53 9.89 27.20
C VAL A 210 -10.98 9.18 28.44
N GLU A 211 -9.71 9.41 28.72
CA GLU A 211 -8.94 8.86 29.82
C GLU A 211 -8.00 9.95 30.39
N ALA A 212 -8.39 10.53 31.51
CA ALA A 212 -7.65 11.63 32.12
C ALA A 212 -6.24 11.17 32.52
N GLY A 213 -5.21 11.89 32.08
CA GLY A 213 -3.82 11.56 32.38
C GLY A 213 -3.24 10.37 31.63
N TRP A 214 -3.88 9.89 30.55
CA TRP A 214 -3.41 8.75 29.73
C TRP A 214 -1.92 8.83 29.36
N ALA A 215 -1.39 10.03 29.13
CA ALA A 215 0.02 10.26 28.77
C ALA A 215 1.03 9.89 29.89
N GLY A 216 0.54 9.58 31.10
CA GLY A 216 1.37 9.00 32.18
C GLY A 216 1.54 7.48 32.08
N ASP A 217 0.56 6.79 31.48
CA ASP A 217 0.48 5.33 31.44
C ASP A 217 0.70 4.75 30.03
N HIS A 218 0.56 5.58 28.98
CA HIS A 218 0.65 5.18 27.58
C HIS A 218 1.48 6.15 26.73
N GLU A 219 2.07 5.62 25.64
CA GLU A 219 2.90 6.38 24.70
C GLU A 219 2.21 6.61 23.35
N VAL A 220 2.52 7.74 22.70
CA VAL A 220 2.06 8.00 21.32
C VAL A 220 2.64 6.94 20.37
N GLY A 221 1.79 6.35 19.55
CA GLY A 221 2.13 5.28 18.62
C GLY A 221 2.09 3.87 19.21
N GLN A 222 1.84 3.75 20.52
CA GLN A 222 1.64 2.46 21.17
C GLN A 222 0.34 1.82 20.67
N TRP A 223 0.40 0.54 20.32
CA TRP A 223 -0.79 -0.24 19.99
C TRP A 223 -1.48 -0.69 21.28
N VAL A 224 -2.79 -0.50 21.30
CA VAL A 224 -3.64 -0.84 22.43
C VAL A 224 -4.93 -1.48 21.95
N GLU A 225 -5.44 -2.38 22.78
CA GLU A 225 -6.82 -2.86 22.75
C GLU A 225 -7.63 -2.08 23.78
N VAL A 226 -8.73 -1.49 23.36
CA VAL A 226 -9.61 -0.65 24.16
C VAL A 226 -10.96 -1.33 24.30
N GLU A 227 -11.23 -1.82 25.50
CA GLU A 227 -12.56 -2.25 25.91
C GLU A 227 -13.27 -1.07 26.58
N GLY A 228 -14.52 -0.82 26.23
CA GLY A 228 -15.28 0.25 26.88
C GLY A 228 -16.71 0.38 26.39
N THR A 229 -17.26 1.58 26.61
CA THR A 229 -18.62 1.93 26.19
C THR A 229 -18.64 3.27 25.48
N VAL A 230 -19.48 3.39 24.47
CA VAL A 230 -19.80 4.67 23.82
C VAL A 230 -20.52 5.57 24.82
N ALA A 231 -20.10 6.82 24.89
CA ALA A 231 -20.67 7.86 25.73
C ALA A 231 -20.82 9.16 24.94
N SER A 232 -21.52 10.14 25.53
CA SER A 232 -21.64 11.49 24.97
C SER A 232 -20.93 12.48 25.88
N ASP A 233 -20.09 13.33 25.28
CA ASP A 233 -19.44 14.45 25.95
C ASP A 233 -19.69 15.74 25.15
N GLY A 234 -20.40 16.69 25.76
CA GLY A 234 -20.77 17.94 25.09
C GLY A 234 -21.60 17.76 23.79
N GLY A 235 -22.32 16.64 23.65
CA GLY A 235 -23.07 16.29 22.44
C GLY A 235 -22.24 15.60 21.34
N ARG A 236 -20.96 15.32 21.59
CA ARG A 236 -20.09 14.50 20.72
C ARG A 236 -19.98 13.10 21.28
N LEU A 237 -19.95 12.10 20.41
CA LEU A 237 -19.68 10.73 20.81
C LEU A 237 -18.21 10.54 21.16
N VAL A 238 -17.96 9.81 22.25
CA VAL A 238 -16.64 9.44 22.76
C VAL A 238 -16.66 8.01 23.27
N VAL A 239 -15.50 7.38 23.38
CA VAL A 239 -15.34 6.10 24.07
C VAL A 239 -14.88 6.35 25.50
N ARG A 240 -15.56 5.74 26.48
CA ARG A 240 -15.13 5.67 27.88
C ARG A 240 -14.55 4.28 28.12
N PRO A 241 -13.22 4.14 28.24
CA PRO A 241 -12.60 2.84 28.38
C PRO A 241 -12.89 2.24 29.77
N THR A 242 -13.13 0.95 29.81
CA THR A 242 -13.07 0.12 31.02
C THR A 242 -11.70 -0.51 31.18
N ALA A 243 -11.00 -0.77 30.07
CA ALA A 243 -9.62 -1.24 30.04
C ALA A 243 -8.90 -0.72 28.79
N VAL A 244 -7.62 -0.39 28.94
CA VAL A 244 -6.70 -0.08 27.84
C VAL A 244 -5.48 -0.96 28.01
N THR A 245 -5.34 -1.95 27.12
CA THR A 245 -4.32 -2.99 27.23
C THR A 245 -3.27 -2.82 26.12
N PRO A 246 -1.98 -2.65 26.45
CA PRO A 246 -0.90 -2.68 25.47
C PRO A 246 -0.87 -4.00 24.69
N VAL A 247 -0.77 -3.91 23.37
CA VAL A 247 -0.63 -5.07 22.48
C VAL A 247 0.54 -4.85 21.51
N ASP A 248 1.06 -5.95 20.96
CA ASP A 248 1.99 -5.86 19.83
C ASP A 248 1.25 -5.37 18.58
N VAL A 249 2.01 -4.87 17.59
CA VAL A 249 1.44 -4.49 16.29
C VAL A 249 0.68 -5.69 15.70
N PRO A 250 -0.62 -5.56 15.37
CA PRO A 250 -1.39 -6.65 14.81
C PRO A 250 -0.82 -7.16 13.48
N GLU A 251 -1.10 -8.43 13.16
CA GLU A 251 -0.74 -9.01 11.85
C GLU A 251 -1.36 -8.22 10.69
N ASP A 252 -2.59 -7.73 10.88
CA ASP A 252 -3.25 -6.78 9.99
C ASP A 252 -3.30 -5.38 10.60
N PRO A 253 -2.29 -4.53 10.34
CA PRO A 253 -2.21 -3.18 10.89
C PRO A 253 -3.20 -2.21 10.22
N TYR A 254 -3.87 -2.61 9.14
CA TYR A 254 -4.76 -1.76 8.36
C TYR A 254 -6.19 -2.27 8.39
N GLU A 255 -7.13 -1.41 7.99
CA GLU A 255 -8.50 -1.80 7.68
C GLU A 255 -8.80 -1.44 6.23
N TYR A 256 -9.86 -2.02 5.66
CA TYR A 256 -10.08 -2.06 4.21
C TYR A 256 -11.51 -1.72 3.80
#